data_AF-A0AA95H662-F1
#
_entry.id   AF-A0AA95H662-F1
#
_cell.length_a   1.000
_cell.length_b   1.000
_cell.length_c   1.000
_cell.angle_alpha   90.00
_cell.angle_beta   90.00
_cell.angle_gamma   90.00
#
_symmetry.space_group_name_H-M   'P 1'
#
loop_
_entity.id
_entity.type
_entity.pdbx_description
1 polymer ?
#
loop_
_entity_poly.entity_id
_entity_poly.type
_entity_poly.pdbx_seq_one_letter_code
_entity_poly.pdbx_strand_id
1 'polypeptide(L)'
;MQQINNNTPPYVRSTGETITFWLLWVLFLPPLIFATFLVFDTNGLGLLAAAIVAQIAIHIYSAGLFFNKQQPFSKALIWLLIGTGLIYMLFVGGCFVAISGGLNLH
;
A
#
# COMPACT_ATOMS: atom_id res chain seq x y z
N MET A 1 18.96 11.59 26.56
CA MET A 1 17.95 12.39 25.83
C MET A 1 18.61 12.88 24.54
N GLN A 2 18.26 12.32 23.38
CA GLN A 2 18.82 12.79 22.11
C GLN A 2 18.19 14.14 21.77
N GLN A 3 19.03 15.17 21.70
CA GLN A 3 18.66 16.52 21.33
C GLN A 3 18.24 16.50 19.85
N ILE A 4 16.96 16.71 19.57
CA ILE A 4 16.44 16.85 18.20
C ILE A 4 17.03 18.16 17.66
N ASN A 5 18.04 18.04 16.80
CA ASN A 5 18.63 19.15 16.10
C ASN A 5 17.62 19.66 15.04
N ASN A 6 16.97 20.79 15.33
CA ASN A 6 15.99 21.44 14.45
C ASN A 6 16.59 22.13 13.22
N ASN A 7 17.91 22.00 12.96
CA ASN A 7 18.58 22.71 11.87
C ASN A 7 18.80 21.88 10.60
N THR A 8 18.23 20.68 10.48
CA THR A 8 18.27 19.97 9.20
C THR A 8 17.41 20.72 8.17
N PRO A 9 17.99 21.22 7.07
CA PRO A 9 17.22 21.88 6.03
C PRO A 9 16.17 20.91 5.47
N PRO A 10 14.98 21.41 5.10
CA PRO A 10 13.92 20.56 4.56
C PRO A 10 14.43 19.77 3.36
N TYR A 11 14.12 18.47 3.32
CA TYR A 11 14.52 17.61 2.21
C TYR A 11 13.88 18.12 0.92
N VAL A 12 14.71 18.58 -0.02
CA VAL A 12 14.25 19.01 -1.34
C VAL A 12 14.16 17.78 -2.22
N ARG A 13 12.95 17.39 -2.58
CA ARG A 13 12.72 16.28 -3.50
C ARG A 13 13.14 16.68 -4.91
N SER A 14 13.87 15.79 -5.56
CA SER A 14 14.14 15.89 -6.98
C SER A 14 12.86 15.66 -7.81
N THR A 15 12.87 16.16 -9.04
CA THR A 15 11.80 15.91 -10.02
C THR A 15 11.62 14.41 -10.26
N GLY A 16 12.72 13.66 -10.31
CA GLY A 16 12.69 12.20 -10.51
C GLY A 16 11.99 11.44 -9.37
N GLU A 17 12.26 11.80 -8.12
CA GLU A 17 11.58 11.19 -6.96
C GLU A 17 10.09 11.51 -6.93
N THR A 18 9.74 12.74 -7.32
CA THR A 18 8.33 13.17 -7.40
C THR A 18 7.58 12.39 -8.46
N ILE A 19 8.13 12.28 -9.66
CA ILE A 19 7.54 11.49 -10.75
C ILE A 19 7.42 10.02 -10.34
N THR A 20 8.48 9.44 -9.78
CA THR A 20 8.52 8.03 -9.37
C THR A 20 7.46 7.72 -8.31
N PHE A 21 7.31 8.58 -7.29
CA PHE A 21 6.30 8.40 -6.26
C PHE A 21 4.90 8.37 -6.87
N TRP A 22 4.55 9.38 -7.66
CA TRP A 22 3.21 9.49 -8.23
C TRP A 22 2.89 8.39 -9.24
N LEU A 23 3.88 7.99 -10.04
CA LEU A 23 3.73 6.83 -10.94
C LEU A 23 3.40 5.57 -10.15
N LEU A 24 4.16 5.26 -9.10
CA LEU A 24 3.91 4.07 -8.29
C LEU A 24 2.61 4.17 -7.50
N TRP A 25 2.30 5.34 -6.95
CA TRP A 25 1.08 5.56 -6.17
C TRP A 25 -0.17 5.38 -7.04
N VAL A 26 -0.18 5.95 -8.25
CA VAL A 26 -1.27 5.76 -9.22
C VAL A 26 -1.29 4.31 -9.74
N LEU A 27 -0.13 3.70 -10.00
CA LEU A 27 -0.06 2.32 -10.49
C LEU A 27 -0.64 1.30 -9.50
N PHE A 28 -0.52 1.55 -8.19
CA PHE A 28 -1.05 0.67 -7.16
C PHE A 28 -2.51 0.95 -6.76
N LEU A 29 -3.11 2.02 -7.29
CA LEU A 29 -4.50 2.37 -7.04
C LEU A 29 -5.50 1.38 -7.69
N PRO A 30 -5.36 0.96 -8.96
CA PRO A 30 -6.33 0.06 -9.60
C PRO A 30 -6.47 -1.31 -8.91
N PRO A 31 -5.37 -2.00 -8.51
CA PRO A 31 -5.49 -3.24 -7.74
C PRO A 31 -6.25 -3.06 -6.42
N LEU A 32 -6.03 -1.95 -5.72
CA LEU A 32 -6.73 -1.64 -4.47
C LEU A 32 -8.23 -1.39 -4.72
N ILE A 33 -8.58 -0.63 -5.75
CA ILE A 33 -9.96 -0.38 -6.14
C ILE A 33 -10.66 -1.70 -6.51
N PHE A 34 -10.01 -2.53 -7.33
CA PHE A 34 -10.55 -3.82 -7.73
C PHE A 34 -10.75 -4.77 -6.55
N ALA A 35 -9.76 -4.87 -5.64
CA ALA A 35 -9.88 -5.66 -4.42
C ALA A 35 -11.05 -5.19 -3.54
N THR A 36 -11.26 -3.87 -3.47
CA THR A 36 -12.37 -3.25 -2.73
C THR A 36 -13.72 -3.70 -3.29
N PHE A 37 -13.90 -3.62 -4.61
CA PHE A 37 -15.13 -4.09 -5.27
C PHE A 37 -15.39 -5.59 -5.03
N LEU A 38 -14.35 -6.42 -5.13
CA LEU A 38 -14.44 -7.86 -4.88
C LEU A 38 -14.92 -8.20 -3.48
N VAL A 39 -14.47 -7.47 -2.45
CA VAL A 39 -14.89 -7.72 -1.06
C VAL A 39 -16.31 -7.28 -0.78
N PHE A 40 -16.76 -6.18 -1.38
CA PHE A 40 -18.14 -5.74 -1.23
C PHE A 40 -19.14 -6.71 -1.86
N ASP A 41 -18.76 -7.39 -2.95
CA ASP A 41 -19.64 -8.32 -3.67
C ASP A 41 -19.72 -9.71 -3.00
N THR A 42 -18.71 -10.11 -2.23
CA THR A 42 -18.56 -11.51 -1.79
C THR A 42 -19.05 -11.84 -0.38
N ASN A 43 -19.64 -10.91 0.38
CA ASN A 43 -19.90 -11.09 1.83
C ASN A 43 -18.64 -11.51 2.64
N GLY A 44 -17.45 -11.44 2.05
CA GLY A 44 -16.16 -11.87 2.57
C GLY A 44 -15.60 -10.85 3.57
N LEU A 45 -16.34 -10.59 4.64
CA LEU A 45 -16.15 -9.50 5.60
C LEU A 45 -14.97 -9.69 6.57
N GLY A 46 -14.26 -10.81 6.50
CA GLY A 46 -13.18 -11.12 7.43
C GLY A 46 -11.82 -10.54 7.02
N LEU A 47 -10.84 -11.43 6.91
CA LEU A 47 -9.43 -11.10 6.73
C LEU A 47 -9.13 -10.21 5.50
N LEU A 48 -9.90 -10.38 4.42
CA LEU A 48 -9.73 -9.61 3.18
C LEU A 48 -10.14 -8.14 3.36
N ALA A 49 -11.26 -7.89 4.04
CA ALA A 49 -11.72 -6.53 4.35
C ALA A 49 -10.73 -5.78 5.25
N ALA A 50 -10.23 -6.45 6.30
CA ALA A 50 -9.22 -5.88 7.19
C ALA A 50 -7.93 -5.49 6.44
N ALA A 51 -7.48 -6.33 5.51
CA ALA A 51 -6.30 -6.04 4.71
C ALA A 51 -6.51 -4.89 3.72
N ILE A 52 -7.69 -4.76 3.13
CA ILE A 52 -8.03 -3.62 2.25
C ILE A 52 -8.03 -2.33 3.06
N VAL A 53 -8.63 -2.32 4.25
CA VAL A 53 -8.60 -1.14 5.14
C VAL A 53 -7.16 -0.77 5.51
N ALA A 54 -6.33 -1.75 5.86
CA ALA A 54 -4.91 -1.53 6.14
C ALA A 54 -4.20 -0.94 4.91
N GLN A 55 -4.52 -1.41 3.71
CA GLN A 55 -3.91 -0.91 2.49
C GLN A 55 -4.32 0.53 2.16
N ILE A 56 -5.60 0.87 2.34
CA ILE A 56 -6.09 2.25 2.19
C ILE A 56 -5.33 3.17 3.16
N ALA A 57 -5.18 2.74 4.42
CA ALA A 57 -4.42 3.48 5.42
C ALA A 57 -2.95 3.69 5.00
N ILE A 58 -2.30 2.66 4.44
CA ILE A 58 -0.92 2.75 3.92
C ILE A 58 -0.82 3.70 2.71
N HIS A 59 -1.79 3.66 1.79
CA HIS A 59 -1.83 4.58 0.64
C HIS A 59 -1.96 6.05 1.07
N ILE A 60 -2.82 6.32 2.05
CA ILE A 60 -2.99 7.67 2.62
C ILE A 60 -1.74 8.08 3.41
N TYR A 61 -1.21 7.17 4.23
CA TYR A 61 -0.03 7.45 5.06
C TYR A 61 1.23 7.70 4.24
N SER A 62 1.47 6.91 3.18
CA SER A 62 2.58 7.12 2.25
C SER A 62 2.48 8.46 1.52
N ALA A 63 1.28 8.89 1.13
CA ALA A 63 1.05 10.23 0.59
C ALA A 63 1.34 11.32 1.64
N GLY A 64 0.90 11.16 2.90
CA GLY A 64 1.21 12.08 3.99
C GLY A 64 2.71 12.21 4.27
N LEU A 65 3.43 11.08 4.27
CA LEU A 65 4.90 11.07 4.35
C LEU A 65 5.55 11.74 3.15
N PHE A 66 4.99 11.56 1.96
CA PHE A 66 5.44 12.25 0.76
C PHE A 66 5.14 13.75 0.77
N PHE A 67 4.08 14.24 1.43
CA PHE A 67 3.90 15.69 1.58
C PHE A 67 4.78 16.28 2.67
N ASN A 68 5.13 15.49 3.69
CA ASN A 68 6.04 15.92 4.74
C ASN A 68 7.48 16.04 4.22
N LYS A 69 7.98 17.27 4.07
CA LYS A 69 9.36 17.57 3.63
C LYS A 69 10.42 17.28 4.70
N GLN A 70 10.03 16.95 5.92
CA GLN A 70 10.94 16.53 6.99
C GLN A 70 11.23 15.02 6.93
N GLN A 71 10.48 14.26 6.12
CA GLN A 71 10.64 12.80 6.00
C GLN A 71 11.39 12.47 4.70
N PRO A 72 12.33 11.51 4.74
CA PRO A 72 13.05 11.09 3.54
C PRO A 72 12.13 10.39 2.55
N PHE A 73 12.40 10.57 1.25
CA PHE A 73 11.63 9.94 0.17
C PHE A 73 11.58 8.41 0.30
N SER A 74 12.70 7.78 0.68
CA SER A 74 12.80 6.34 0.88
C SER A 74 11.75 5.80 1.85
N LYS A 75 11.38 6.56 2.89
CA LYS A 75 10.37 6.14 3.85
C LYS A 75 8.98 6.10 3.22
N ALA A 76 8.59 7.14 2.48
CA ALA A 76 7.31 7.16 1.77
C ALA A 76 7.22 6.01 0.75
N LEU A 77 8.32 5.75 0.04
CA LEU A 77 8.41 4.68 -0.94
C LEU A 77 8.32 3.28 -0.30
N ILE A 78 9.04 3.05 0.81
CA ILE A 78 9.00 1.77 1.54
C ILE A 78 7.58 1.46 2.02
N TRP A 79 6.88 2.45 2.60
CA TRP A 79 5.49 2.25 3.03
C TRP A 79 4.58 1.90 1.87
N LEU A 80 4.73 2.57 0.73
CA LEU A 80 3.96 2.27 -0.48
C LEU A 80 4.22 0.82 -0.96
N LEU A 81 5.48 0.38 -1.00
CA LEU A 81 5.86 -0.96 -1.44
C LEU A 81 5.42 -2.07 -0.48
N ILE A 82 5.54 -1.86 0.83
CA ILE A 82 5.07 -2.81 1.87
C ILE A 82 3.56 -3.04 1.70
N GLY A 83 2.81 -1.97 1.49
CA GLY A 83 1.38 -2.09 1.24
C GLY A 83 1.05 -2.96 0.03
N THR A 84 1.69 -2.68 -1.10
CA THR A 84 1.47 -3.47 -2.32
C THR A 84 1.84 -4.94 -2.14
N GLY A 85 2.93 -5.24 -1.43
CA GLY A 85 3.33 -6.61 -1.10
C GLY A 85 2.28 -7.39 -0.31
N LEU A 86 1.62 -6.73 0.66
CA LEU A 86 0.53 -7.32 1.44
C LEU A 86 -0.67 -7.70 0.57
N ILE A 87 -1.10 -6.81 -0.34
CA ILE A 87 -2.18 -7.11 -1.28
C ILE A 87 -1.80 -8.28 -2.19
N TYR A 88 -0.57 -8.30 -2.71
CA TYR A 88 -0.16 -9.33 -3.66
C TYR A 88 -0.16 -10.72 -3.00
N MET A 89 0.32 -10.83 -1.76
CA MET A 89 0.26 -12.06 -0.98
C MET A 89 -1.16 -12.55 -0.74
N LEU A 90 -2.10 -11.62 -0.48
CA LEU A 90 -3.51 -11.97 -0.25
C LEU A 90 -4.23 -12.36 -1.54
N PHE A 91 -3.93 -11.69 -2.66
CA PHE A 91 -4.49 -12.04 -3.96
C PHE A 91 -3.99 -13.40 -4.42
N VAL A 92 -2.68 -13.64 -4.37
CA VAL A 92 -2.06 -14.92 -4.76
C VAL A 92 -2.51 -16.03 -3.81
N GLY A 93 -2.48 -15.78 -2.49
CA GLY A 93 -2.95 -16.73 -1.48
C GLY A 93 -4.44 -17.06 -1.63
N GLY A 94 -5.28 -16.04 -1.85
CA GLY A 94 -6.72 -16.21 -2.09
C GLY A 94 -7.02 -17.00 -3.37
N CYS A 95 -6.29 -16.73 -4.46
CA CYS A 95 -6.40 -17.52 -5.70
C CYS A 95 -5.98 -18.98 -5.47
N PHE A 96 -4.90 -19.22 -4.74
CA PHE A 96 -4.42 -20.58 -4.45
C PHE A 96 -5.43 -21.38 -3.61
N VAL A 97 -6.02 -20.74 -2.58
CA VAL A 97 -7.09 -21.36 -1.78
C VAL A 97 -8.30 -21.66 -2.65
N ALA A 98 -8.74 -20.74 -3.51
CA ALA A 98 -9.88 -20.97 -4.40
C ALA A 98 -9.63 -22.14 -5.38
N ILE A 99 -8.42 -22.24 -5.95
CA ILE A 99 -8.04 -23.34 -6.84
C ILE A 99 -8.01 -24.67 -6.07
N SER A 100 -7.37 -24.71 -4.89
CA SER A 100 -7.26 -25.93 -4.07
C SER A 100 -8.60 -26.38 -3.46
N GLY A 101 -9.49 -25.44 -3.12
CA GLY A 101 -10.81 -25.70 -2.56
C GLY A 101 -11.82 -26.12 -3.63
N GLY A 102 -11.76 -25.51 -4.81
CA GLY A 102 -12.58 -25.90 -5.97
C GLY A 102 -12.22 -27.26 -6.55
N LEU A 103 -10.98 -27.74 -6.35
CA LEU A 103 -10.54 -29.07 -6.79
C LEU A 103 -11.09 -30.21 -5.90
N ASN A 104 -11.62 -29.92 -4.70
CA ASN A 104 -12.14 -30.91 -3.77
C ASN A 104 -13.68 -31.10 -3.85
N LEU A 105 -14.35 -30.45 -4.81
CA LEU A 105 -15.79 -30.60 -5.07
C LEU A 105 -16.08 -31.38 -6.36
N HIS A 106 -15.09 -32.10 -6.89
CA HIS A 106 -15.23 -33.01 -8.03
C HIS A 106 -14.80 -34.43 -7.67
#